data_AF-A0A1C7NBD8-F1
#
_entry.id   AF-A0A1C7NBD8-F1
#
_cell.length_a   1.000
_cell.length_b   1.000
_cell.length_c   1.000
_cell.angle_alpha   90.00
_cell.angle_beta   90.00
_cell.angle_gamma   90.00
#
_symmetry.space_group_name_H-M   'P 1'
#
loop_
_entity.id
_entity.type
_entity.pdbx_description
1 polymer ?
#
loop_
_entity_poly.entity_id
_entity_poly.type
_entity_poly.pdbx_seq_one_letter_code
_entity_poly.pdbx_strand_id
1 'polypeptide(L)'
;MPYLIRLKQCVAEYLESKERRHIFNALKYASSIPVVIFSAVQRKAIMYITEVGSVPQYWYLKEDAIFRFWIMFVFINSMYSFWWDISMDWNLVTVQLDPTEINDHHQPQLKHHNKVIRHPPQITTPMIHFRRQLYFSQPFWYVLSIFFDFLLRITWSLKLSSHIYLRKLDGSIFLMELLEIFRRWVWVIFRLESEWVKKVYNSLPNAAFENLRMNLLDRRSSGTLSPIVEEEDP
;
A
#
# COMPACT_ATOMS: atom_id res chain seq x y z
N MET A 1 -8.96 -3.73 -17.24
CA MET A 1 -8.67 -2.31 -17.55
C MET A 1 -7.24 -2.18 -18.04
N PRO A 2 -6.99 -1.70 -19.27
CA PRO A 2 -5.64 -1.49 -19.77
C PRO A 2 -4.85 -0.53 -18.86
N TYR A 3 -3.63 -0.92 -18.46
CA TYR A 3 -2.78 -0.17 -17.54
C TYR A 3 -2.53 1.29 -17.99
N LEU A 4 -2.46 1.52 -19.30
CA LEU A 4 -2.30 2.84 -19.90
C LEU A 4 -3.52 3.75 -19.71
N ILE A 5 -4.72 3.19 -19.72
CA ILE A 5 -5.95 3.96 -19.50
C ILE A 5 -6.04 4.40 -18.05
N ARG A 6 -5.75 3.48 -17.11
CA ARG A 6 -5.66 3.79 -15.68
C ARG A 6 -4.60 4.86 -15.41
N LEU A 7 -3.42 4.75 -16.05
CA LEU A 7 -2.36 5.76 -15.92
C LEU A 7 -2.84 7.15 -16.37
N LYS A 8 -3.47 7.26 -17.54
CA LYS A 8 -4.02 8.52 -18.05
C LYS A 8 -5.08 9.11 -17.12
N GLN A 9 -5.98 8.28 -16.61
CA GLN A 9 -7.01 8.69 -15.66
C GLN A 9 -6.38 9.25 -14.37
N CYS A 10 -5.42 8.54 -13.78
CA CYS A 10 -4.76 8.99 -12.56
C CYS A 10 -3.99 10.31 -12.77
N VAL A 11 -3.36 10.50 -13.93
CA VAL A 11 -2.68 11.76 -14.24
C VAL A 11 -3.69 12.90 -14.42
N ALA A 12 -4.79 12.67 -15.12
CA ALA A 12 -5.85 13.68 -15.30
C ALA A 12 -6.46 14.10 -13.95
N GLU A 13 -6.83 13.13 -13.10
CA GLU A 13 -7.34 13.37 -11.75
C GLU A 13 -6.33 14.12 -10.87
N TYR A 14 -5.03 13.82 -11.01
CA TYR A 14 -3.99 14.57 -10.30
C TYR A 14 -3.91 16.03 -10.76
N LEU A 15 -4.01 16.28 -12.08
CA LEU A 15 -3.93 17.63 -12.61
C LEU A 15 -5.06 18.51 -12.06
N GLU A 16 -6.24 17.92 -11.85
CA GLU A 16 -7.45 18.56 -11.32
C GLU A 16 -7.45 18.67 -9.79
N SER A 17 -7.29 17.57 -9.06
CA SER A 17 -7.41 17.54 -7.59
C SER A 17 -6.14 18.00 -6.85
N LYS A 18 -4.97 17.91 -7.49
CA LYS A 18 -3.63 18.03 -6.87
C LYS A 18 -3.38 17.07 -5.69
N GLU A 19 -4.21 16.05 -5.49
CA GLU A 19 -3.98 15.08 -4.43
C GLU A 19 -2.84 14.12 -4.77
N ARG A 20 -1.86 14.00 -3.86
CA ARG A 20 -0.67 13.15 -4.05
C ARG A 20 -1.00 11.67 -4.25
N ARG A 21 -2.16 11.21 -3.78
CA ARG A 21 -2.63 9.82 -3.94
C ARG A 21 -2.73 9.42 -5.41
N HIS A 22 -3.18 10.31 -6.29
CA HIS A 22 -3.30 10.02 -7.72
C HIS A 22 -1.94 9.84 -8.40
N ILE A 23 -0.90 10.59 -7.99
CA ILE A 23 0.47 10.37 -8.49
C ILE A 23 0.97 8.99 -8.08
N PHE A 24 0.82 8.61 -6.82
CA PHE A 24 1.26 7.29 -6.37
C PHE A 24 0.50 6.18 -7.12
N ASN A 25 -0.78 6.38 -7.41
CA ASN A 25 -1.54 5.43 -8.23
C ASN A 25 -1.01 5.39 -9.68
N ALA A 26 -0.69 6.54 -10.28
CA ALA A 26 -0.05 6.62 -11.59
C ALA A 26 1.31 5.87 -11.62
N LEU A 27 2.16 6.07 -10.60
CA LEU A 27 3.43 5.36 -10.46
C LEU A 27 3.24 3.84 -10.33
N LYS A 28 2.19 3.38 -9.64
CA LYS A 28 1.81 1.96 -9.59
C LYS A 28 1.67 1.39 -10.99
N TYR A 29 0.82 2.03 -11.81
CA TYR A 29 0.57 1.58 -13.17
C TYR A 29 1.80 1.74 -14.07
N ALA A 30 2.56 2.82 -13.93
CA ALA A 30 3.78 3.03 -14.68
C ALA A 30 4.82 1.91 -14.44
N SER A 31 5.01 1.49 -13.20
CA SER A 31 5.96 0.41 -12.85
C SER A 31 5.61 -0.96 -13.45
N SER A 32 4.32 -1.20 -13.73
CA SER A 32 3.84 -2.44 -14.34
C SER A 32 3.96 -2.48 -15.87
N ILE A 33 4.06 -1.33 -16.55
CA ILE A 33 4.10 -1.25 -18.02
C ILE A 33 5.33 -1.97 -18.60
N PRO A 34 6.57 -1.71 -18.11
CA PRO A 34 7.75 -2.42 -18.58
C PRO A 34 7.61 -3.94 -18.42
N VAL A 35 7.07 -4.41 -17.30
CA VAL A 35 6.85 -5.84 -17.02
C VAL A 35 6.00 -6.50 -18.12
N VAL A 36 4.91 -5.85 -18.53
CA VAL A 36 4.01 -6.34 -19.57
C VAL A 36 4.69 -6.33 -20.95
N ILE A 37 5.41 -5.25 -21.28
CA ILE A 37 6.11 -5.11 -22.57
C ILE A 37 7.18 -6.20 -22.72
N PHE A 38 8.04 -6.36 -21.71
CA PHE A 38 9.11 -7.36 -21.73
C PHE A 38 8.53 -8.79 -21.76
N SER A 39 7.44 -9.06 -21.03
CA SER A 39 6.75 -10.35 -21.07
C SER A 39 6.18 -10.66 -22.47
N ALA A 40 5.56 -9.67 -23.12
CA ALA A 40 5.03 -9.83 -24.49
C ALA A 40 6.15 -10.07 -25.52
N VAL A 41 7.27 -9.37 -25.36
CA VAL A 41 8.50 -9.54 -26.15
C VAL A 41 9.04 -10.97 -26.03
N GLN A 42 9.21 -11.48 -24.81
CA GLN A 42 9.69 -12.85 -24.57
C GLN A 42 8.76 -13.89 -25.18
N ARG A 43 7.45 -13.71 -25.02
CA ARG A 43 6.46 -14.62 -25.61
C ARG A 43 6.55 -14.66 -27.15
N LYS A 44 6.73 -13.50 -27.79
CA LYS A 44 6.95 -13.44 -29.23
C LYS A 44 8.25 -14.14 -29.64
N ALA A 45 9.34 -13.91 -28.92
CA ALA A 45 10.63 -14.57 -29.20
C ALA A 45 10.51 -16.10 -29.15
N ILE A 46 9.85 -16.65 -28.13
CA ILE A 46 9.63 -18.11 -27.98
C ILE A 46 8.78 -18.67 -29.14
N MET A 47 7.74 -17.94 -29.56
CA MET A 47 6.91 -18.32 -30.71
C MET A 47 7.74 -18.40 -32.00
N TYR A 48 8.59 -17.40 -32.26
CA TYR A 48 9.49 -17.41 -33.41
C TYR A 48 10.49 -18.57 -33.39
N ILE A 49 11.08 -18.89 -32.23
CA ILE A 49 11.98 -20.05 -32.10
C ILE A 49 11.24 -21.35 -32.40
N THR A 50 9.98 -21.47 -31.95
CA THR A 50 9.17 -22.67 -32.17
C THR A 50 8.81 -22.86 -33.65
N GLU A 51 8.55 -21.77 -34.39
CA GLU A 51 8.15 -21.81 -35.79
C GLU A 51 9.33 -21.86 -36.78
N VAL A 52 10.40 -21.10 -36.53
CA VAL A 52 11.49 -20.85 -37.48
C VAL A 52 12.84 -21.42 -36.98
N GLY A 53 12.89 -21.93 -35.74
CA GLY A 53 14.10 -22.53 -35.15
C GLY A 53 15.16 -21.53 -34.67
N SER A 54 15.00 -20.23 -34.94
CA SER A 54 15.94 -19.18 -34.52
C SER A 54 15.26 -17.81 -34.38
N VAL A 55 15.79 -16.95 -33.49
CA VAL A 55 15.32 -15.56 -33.35
C VAL A 55 16.02 -14.69 -34.40
N PRO A 56 15.33 -13.73 -35.05
CA PRO A 56 15.95 -12.87 -36.04
C PRO A 56 17.12 -12.04 -35.48
N GLN A 57 18.23 -11.99 -36.22
CA GLN A 57 19.47 -11.29 -35.82
C GLN A 57 19.29 -9.78 -35.56
N TYR A 58 18.24 -9.14 -36.12
CA TYR A 58 17.95 -7.73 -35.90
C TYR A 58 17.34 -7.43 -34.52
N TRP A 59 17.09 -8.44 -33.69
CA TRP A 59 16.64 -8.23 -32.31
C TRP A 59 17.76 -7.58 -31.49
N TYR A 60 17.66 -6.27 -31.25
CA TYR A 60 18.72 -5.46 -30.61
C TYR A 60 19.12 -5.90 -29.19
N LEU A 61 18.29 -6.71 -28.52
CA LEU A 61 18.52 -7.19 -27.15
C LEU A 61 18.70 -8.71 -27.13
N LYS A 62 19.79 -9.18 -26.52
CA LYS A 62 20.02 -10.61 -26.25
C LYS A 62 18.93 -11.15 -25.31
N GLU A 63 18.51 -12.40 -25.50
CA GLU A 63 17.47 -13.06 -24.68
C GLU A 63 17.75 -12.98 -23.18
N ASP A 64 19.01 -13.22 -22.78
CA ASP A 64 19.44 -13.14 -21.38
C ASP A 64 19.25 -11.73 -20.80
N ALA A 65 19.51 -10.70 -21.60
CA ALA A 65 19.34 -9.31 -21.17
C ALA A 65 17.86 -8.97 -21.01
N ILE A 66 17.01 -9.40 -21.95
CA ILE A 66 15.55 -9.24 -21.88
C ILE A 66 15.02 -9.89 -20.60
N PHE A 67 15.45 -11.12 -20.30
CA PHE A 67 15.05 -11.82 -19.07
C PHE A 67 15.51 -11.13 -17.80
N ARG A 68 16.77 -10.66 -17.74
CA ARG A 68 17.30 -9.90 -16.60
C ARG A 68 16.54 -8.59 -16.36
N PHE A 69 16.29 -7.82 -17.42
CA PHE A 69 15.49 -6.59 -17.31
C PHE A 69 14.06 -6.88 -16.90
N TRP A 70 13.46 -7.94 -17.45
CA TRP A 70 12.12 -8.36 -17.07
C TRP A 70 12.04 -8.68 -15.57
N ILE A 71 12.94 -9.51 -15.04
CA ILE A 71 13.03 -9.81 -13.60
C ILE A 71 13.22 -8.54 -12.76
N MET A 72 14.10 -7.64 -13.19
CA MET A 72 14.33 -6.36 -12.51
C MET A 72 13.03 -5.53 -12.42
N PHE A 73 12.29 -5.40 -13.53
CA PHE A 73 11.03 -4.66 -13.52
C PHE A 73 9.95 -5.37 -12.72
N VAL A 74 9.89 -6.70 -12.74
CA VAL A 74 8.98 -7.49 -11.91
C VAL A 74 9.27 -7.26 -10.42
N PHE A 75 10.55 -7.24 -10.05
CA PHE A 75 10.98 -6.94 -8.68
C PHE A 75 10.55 -5.53 -8.26
N ILE A 76 10.84 -4.50 -9.06
CA ILE A 76 10.46 -3.12 -8.78
C ILE A 76 8.94 -2.98 -8.65
N ASN A 77 8.18 -3.56 -9.58
CA ASN A 77 6.71 -3.55 -9.54
C ASN A 77 6.17 -4.26 -8.29
N SER A 78 6.77 -5.39 -7.90
CA SER A 78 6.38 -6.17 -6.73
C SER A 78 6.64 -5.37 -5.45
N MET A 79 7.85 -4.79 -5.31
CA MET A 79 8.22 -3.94 -4.17
C MET A 79 7.30 -2.74 -4.04
N TYR A 80 7.05 -2.03 -5.15
CA TYR A 80 6.18 -0.86 -5.15
C TYR A 80 4.75 -1.22 -4.74
N SER A 81 4.21 -2.28 -5.33
CA SER A 81 2.86 -2.73 -4.99
C SER A 81 2.81 -3.20 -3.53
N PHE A 82 3.87 -3.82 -3.00
CA PHE A 82 3.90 -4.32 -1.62
C PHE A 82 3.90 -3.16 -0.63
N TRP A 83 4.74 -2.16 -0.90
CA TRP A 83 4.73 -0.91 -0.16
C TRP A 83 3.37 -0.22 -0.19
N TRP A 84 2.70 -0.21 -1.35
CA TRP A 84 1.35 0.33 -1.50
C TRP A 84 0.34 -0.38 -0.59
N ASP A 85 0.34 -1.70 -0.59
CA ASP A 85 -0.65 -2.48 0.17
C ASP A 85 -0.48 -2.25 1.69
N ILE A 86 0.76 -2.17 2.18
CA ILE A 86 1.06 -1.87 3.59
C ILE A 86 0.74 -0.42 3.95
N SER A 87 1.21 0.53 3.14
CA SER A 87 1.24 1.94 3.51
C SER A 87 -0.03 2.68 3.14
N MET A 88 -0.63 2.38 1.99
CA MET A 88 -1.81 3.09 1.48
C MET A 88 -3.10 2.31 1.75
N ASP A 89 -3.08 1.00 1.51
CA ASP A 89 -4.30 0.19 1.64
C ASP A 89 -4.58 -0.16 3.10
N TRP A 90 -3.58 -0.64 3.83
CA TRP A 90 -3.69 -0.94 5.27
C TRP A 90 -3.39 0.28 6.15
N ASN A 91 -2.86 1.36 5.57
CA ASN A 91 -2.59 2.62 6.28
C ASN A 91 -1.85 2.38 7.61
N LEU A 92 -0.89 1.46 7.59
CA LEU A 92 -0.05 1.10 8.74
C LEU A 92 1.02 2.16 8.99
N VAL A 93 1.32 2.98 7.98
CA VAL A 93 2.30 4.05 8.04
C VAL A 93 1.57 5.38 7.79
N THR A 94 1.53 6.24 8.80
CA THR A 94 0.98 7.58 8.68
C THR A 94 2.11 8.58 8.88
N VAL A 95 2.38 9.40 7.86
CA VAL A 95 3.30 10.53 7.99
C VAL A 95 2.48 11.71 8.49
N GLN A 96 2.58 12.00 9.78
CA GLN A 96 2.03 13.22 10.36
C GLN A 96 3.14 14.26 10.42
N LEU A 97 2.85 15.45 9.92
CA LEU A 97 3.71 16.62 10.10
C LEU A 97 3.25 17.25 11.42
N ASP A 98 3.94 16.98 12.51
CA ASP A 98 3.68 17.70 13.75
C ASP A 98 4.08 19.17 13.53
N PRO A 99 3.15 20.13 13.67
CA PRO A 99 3.55 21.49 13.93
C PRO A 99 4.25 21.46 15.29
N THR A 100 5.54 21.79 15.33
CA THR A 100 6.20 22.10 16.59
C THR A 100 5.44 23.26 17.24
N GLU A 101 4.53 22.95 18.16
CA GLU A 101 3.97 23.92 19.09
C GLU A 101 5.12 24.42 19.95
N ILE A 102 5.64 25.60 19.62
CA ILE A 102 6.49 26.34 20.52
C ILE A 102 5.60 26.70 21.72
N ASN A 103 5.96 26.10 22.85
CA ASN A 103 5.28 26.21 24.13
C ASN A 103 5.49 27.63 24.69
N ASP A 104 4.73 28.61 24.20
CA ASP A 104 4.73 29.98 24.75
C ASP A 104 3.87 30.02 26.02
N HIS A 105 4.45 29.54 27.12
CA HIS A 105 3.93 29.80 28.47
C HIS A 105 4.42 31.19 28.93
N HIS A 106 3.46 32.10 29.21
CA HIS A 106 3.53 33.52 29.69
C HIS A 106 3.13 34.50 28.57
N GLN A 107 2.12 35.37 28.66
CA GLN A 107 1.45 36.08 29.76
C GLN A 107 0.18 36.74 29.15
N PRO A 108 -0.86 37.10 29.91
CA PRO A 108 -1.92 37.96 29.39
C PRO A 108 -1.42 39.41 29.33
N GLN A 109 -1.83 40.18 28.31
CA GLN A 109 -2.32 41.57 28.38
C GLN A 109 -2.10 42.37 27.06
N LEU A 110 -3.23 42.94 26.59
CA LEU A 110 -3.42 44.24 25.92
C LEU A 110 -3.02 44.48 24.44
N LYS A 111 -4.01 45.07 23.75
CA LYS A 111 -4.09 45.50 22.35
C LYS A 111 -3.05 46.58 21.99
N HIS A 112 -2.33 46.44 20.88
CA HIS A 112 -2.29 47.47 19.81
C HIS A 112 -1.53 47.03 18.55
N HIS A 113 -2.06 47.47 17.41
CA HIS A 113 -1.37 47.79 16.14
C HIS A 113 -0.91 46.63 15.22
N ASN A 114 -1.55 46.57 14.05
CA ASN A 114 -1.26 45.67 12.94
C ASN A 114 0.17 45.84 12.43
N LYS A 115 1.02 44.84 12.71
CA LYS A 115 2.21 44.56 11.91
C LYS A 115 2.04 43.17 11.33
N VAL A 116 1.92 43.07 10.00
CA VAL A 116 1.95 41.78 9.29
C VAL A 116 3.37 41.23 9.43
N ILE A 117 3.62 40.52 10.52
CA ILE A 117 4.86 39.78 10.75
C ILE A 117 4.79 38.55 9.84
N ARG A 118 5.54 38.56 8.73
CA ARG A 118 5.77 37.36 7.92
C ARG A 118 6.59 36.39 8.76
N HIS A 119 5.97 35.32 9.26
CA HIS A 119 6.68 34.22 9.90
C HIS A 119 7.66 33.58 8.89
N PRO A 120 8.89 33.20 9.31
CA PRO A 120 9.78 32.40 8.47
C PRO A 120 9.13 31.03 8.17
N PRO A 121 9.42 30.38 7.03
CA PRO A 121 8.85 29.09 6.69
C PRO A 121 9.25 28.06 7.75
N GLN A 122 8.27 27.58 8.50
CA GLN A 122 8.40 26.51 9.48
C GLN A 122 8.99 25.27 8.77
N ILE A 123 10.21 24.86 9.14
CA ILE A 123 10.83 23.62 8.65
C ILE A 123 10.08 22.46 9.31
N THR A 124 9.11 21.91 8.59
CA THR A 124 8.38 20.71 9.02
C THR A 124 9.25 19.49 8.75
N THR A 125 9.64 18.77 9.80
CA THR A 125 10.34 17.48 9.64
C THR A 125 9.30 16.38 9.42
N PRO A 126 9.38 15.61 8.32
CA PRO A 126 8.44 14.52 8.08
C PRO A 126 8.79 13.34 9.00
N MET A 127 8.05 13.19 10.11
CA MET A 127 8.20 12.02 10.98
C MET A 127 7.29 10.87 10.50
N ILE A 128 7.89 9.71 10.27
CA ILE A 128 7.17 8.49 9.90
C ILE A 128 6.64 7.85 11.17
N HIS A 129 5.33 7.91 11.39
CA HIS A 129 4.67 7.23 12.50
C HIS A 129 3.99 5.95 12.00
N PHE A 130 4.30 4.81 12.62
CA PHE A 130 3.48 3.61 12.44
C PHE A 130 2.17 3.79 13.20
N ARG A 131 1.03 3.52 12.55
CA ARG A 131 -0.30 3.74 13.15
C ARG A 131 -0.42 2.87 14.40
N ARG A 132 -0.45 3.50 15.56
CA ARG A 132 -0.40 2.81 16.86
C ARG A 132 -1.73 2.17 17.26
N GLN A 133 -2.81 2.54 16.59
CA GLN A 133 -4.17 2.11 16.88
C GLN A 133 -4.64 1.15 15.79
N LEU A 134 -4.38 -0.14 16.04
CA LEU A 134 -4.87 -1.28 15.26
C LEU A 134 -6.06 -1.90 16.02
N TYR A 135 -7.13 -2.28 15.32
CA TYR A 135 -8.31 -2.84 15.97
C TYR A 135 -8.02 -4.23 16.57
N PHE A 136 -7.19 -5.03 15.89
CA PHE A 136 -6.66 -6.25 16.49
C PHE A 136 -5.52 -5.90 17.43
N SER A 137 -5.75 -6.10 18.73
CA SER A 137 -4.78 -5.85 19.79
C SER A 137 -3.48 -6.69 19.64
N GLN A 138 -3.52 -7.76 18.83
CA GLN A 138 -2.37 -8.63 18.58
C GLN A 138 -1.66 -8.30 17.25
N PRO A 139 -0.40 -7.81 17.29
CA PRO A 139 0.37 -7.46 16.08
C PRO A 139 0.72 -8.69 15.21
N PHE A 140 0.60 -9.90 15.76
CA PHE A 140 0.89 -11.15 15.07
C PHE A 140 0.13 -11.30 13.75
N TRP A 141 -1.17 -11.00 13.72
CA TRP A 141 -2.00 -11.16 12.52
C TRP A 141 -1.59 -10.21 11.39
N TYR A 142 -1.08 -9.02 11.72
CA TYR A 142 -0.56 -8.08 10.73
C TYR A 142 0.79 -8.53 10.17
N VAL A 143 1.69 -9.03 11.01
CA VAL A 143 2.97 -9.59 10.53
C VAL A 143 2.72 -10.80 9.63
N LEU A 144 1.77 -11.66 10.02
CA LEU A 144 1.39 -12.82 9.25
C LEU A 144 0.77 -12.45 7.90
N SER A 145 -0.12 -11.45 7.86
CA SER A 145 -0.72 -10.98 6.62
C SER A 145 0.28 -10.29 5.69
N ILE A 146 1.21 -9.50 6.24
CA ILE A 146 2.35 -8.92 5.52
C ILE A 146 3.19 -10.03 4.87
N PHE A 147 3.52 -11.06 5.64
CA PHE A 147 4.35 -12.17 5.17
C PHE A 147 3.65 -12.98 4.07
N PHE A 148 2.39 -13.36 4.28
CA PHE A 148 1.63 -14.09 3.26
C PHE A 148 1.40 -13.26 2.01
N ASP A 149 1.13 -11.97 2.14
CA ASP A 149 0.99 -11.10 0.98
C ASP A 149 2.30 -11.03 0.18
N PHE A 150 3.45 -10.91 0.85
CA PHE A 150 4.76 -10.93 0.18
C PHE A 150 5.03 -12.25 -0.56
N LEU A 151 4.83 -13.39 0.09
CA LEU A 151 5.06 -14.70 -0.52
C LEU A 151 4.13 -14.97 -1.71
N LEU A 152 2.84 -14.70 -1.54
CA LEU A 152 1.83 -14.92 -2.58
C LEU A 152 2.03 -13.95 -3.76
N ARG A 153 2.57 -12.75 -3.51
CA ARG A 153 2.94 -11.78 -4.55
C ARG A 153 4.16 -12.21 -5.34
N ILE A 154 5.20 -12.74 -4.69
CA ILE A 154 6.34 -13.37 -5.39
C ILE A 154 5.83 -14.53 -6.25
N THR A 155 4.94 -15.34 -5.70
CA THR A 155 4.32 -16.45 -6.43
C THR A 155 3.60 -15.97 -7.69
N TRP A 156 2.91 -14.84 -7.61
CA TRP A 156 2.25 -14.20 -8.76
C TRP A 156 3.25 -13.66 -9.80
N SER A 157 4.33 -13.01 -9.33
CA SER A 157 5.43 -12.56 -10.18
C SER A 157 6.13 -13.73 -10.90
N LEU A 158 6.27 -14.87 -10.23
CA LEU A 158 6.82 -16.10 -10.80
C LEU A 158 5.86 -16.77 -11.80
N LYS A 159 4.53 -16.66 -11.64
CA LYS A 159 3.55 -17.14 -12.64
C LYS A 159 3.78 -16.47 -14.00
N LEU A 160 4.11 -15.17 -14.02
CA LEU A 160 4.40 -14.46 -15.26
C LEU A 160 5.71 -14.98 -15.92
N SER A 161 6.70 -15.38 -15.12
CA SER A 161 7.93 -16.06 -15.61
C SER A 161 7.63 -17.46 -16.12
N SER A 162 6.75 -18.17 -15.40
CA SER A 162 6.62 -19.60 -15.47
C SER A 162 5.48 -20.08 -16.36
N HIS A 163 4.68 -19.17 -16.93
CA HIS A 163 3.77 -19.46 -18.04
C HIS A 163 4.50 -20.15 -19.22
N ILE A 164 5.83 -20.04 -19.27
CA ILE A 164 6.69 -20.68 -20.27
C ILE A 164 7.12 -22.10 -19.86
N TYR A 165 7.15 -22.45 -18.57
CA TYR A 165 7.73 -23.72 -18.05
C TYR A 165 6.78 -24.64 -17.27
N LEU A 166 5.71 -24.13 -16.64
CA LEU A 166 4.85 -24.91 -15.72
C LEU A 166 3.65 -25.60 -16.38
N ARG A 167 3.55 -25.61 -17.72
CA ARG A 167 2.53 -26.38 -18.45
C ARG A 167 2.59 -27.90 -18.21
N LYS A 168 3.58 -28.40 -17.46
CA LYS A 168 3.75 -29.81 -17.10
C LYS A 168 2.99 -30.27 -15.85
N LEU A 169 2.39 -29.37 -15.06
CA LEU A 169 1.60 -29.73 -13.86
C LEU A 169 0.16 -29.23 -13.99
N ASP A 170 -0.73 -30.11 -14.47
CA ASP A 170 -2.13 -29.80 -14.79
C ASP A 170 -2.95 -29.21 -13.63
N GLY A 171 -2.58 -29.51 -12.38
CA GLY A 171 -3.26 -28.99 -11.18
C GLY A 171 -2.70 -27.68 -10.60
N SER A 172 -1.50 -27.24 -11.00
CA SER A 172 -0.84 -26.11 -10.32
C SER A 172 -1.49 -24.76 -10.64
N ILE A 173 -2.05 -24.60 -11.84
CA ILE A 173 -2.68 -23.35 -12.28
C ILE A 173 -3.89 -23.03 -11.41
N PHE A 174 -4.72 -24.04 -11.13
CA PHE A 174 -5.90 -23.91 -10.27
C PHE A 174 -5.52 -23.54 -8.83
N LEU A 175 -4.54 -24.23 -8.23
CA LEU A 175 -4.07 -23.92 -6.89
C LEU A 175 -3.53 -22.48 -6.79
N MET A 176 -2.78 -22.03 -7.79
CA MET A 176 -2.27 -20.65 -7.82
C MET A 176 -3.38 -19.60 -7.93
N GLU A 177 -4.45 -19.89 -8.67
CA GLU A 177 -5.60 -18.99 -8.76
C GLU A 177 -6.39 -18.94 -7.46
N LEU A 178 -6.58 -20.08 -6.79
CA LEU A 178 -7.17 -20.15 -5.46
C LEU A 178 -6.34 -19.35 -4.44
N LEU A 179 -5.01 -19.46 -4.50
CA LEU A 179 -4.09 -18.71 -3.64
C LEU A 179 -4.15 -17.20 -3.87
N GLU A 180 -4.34 -16.74 -5.11
CA GLU A 180 -4.55 -15.31 -5.41
C GLU A 180 -5.90 -14.81 -4.86
N ILE A 181 -6.95 -15.63 -4.94
CA ILE A 181 -8.26 -15.31 -4.36
C ILE A 181 -8.13 -15.17 -2.83
N PHE A 182 -7.47 -16.13 -2.19
CA PHE A 182 -7.21 -16.09 -0.75
C PHE A 182 -6.44 -14.83 -0.35
N ARG A 183 -5.38 -14.47 -1.10
CA ARG A 183 -4.62 -13.24 -0.86
C ARG A 183 -5.50 -12.00 -0.91
N ARG A 184 -6.37 -11.89 -1.91
CA ARG A 184 -7.30 -10.75 -2.04
C ARG A 184 -8.32 -10.71 -0.92
N TRP A 185 -8.80 -11.87 -0.48
CA TRP A 185 -9.72 -11.95 0.64
C TRP A 185 -9.09 -11.40 1.93
N VAL A 186 -7.84 -11.80 2.22
CA VAL A 186 -7.05 -11.23 3.32
C VAL A 186 -6.89 -9.71 3.16
N TRP A 187 -6.48 -9.25 1.98
CA TRP A 187 -6.32 -7.81 1.70
C TRP A 187 -7.62 -7.02 1.92
N VAL A 188 -8.78 -7.56 1.49
CA VAL A 188 -10.09 -6.90 1.66
C VAL A 188 -10.44 -6.72 3.14
N ILE A 189 -10.17 -7.71 3.99
CA ILE A 189 -10.45 -7.63 5.43
C ILE A 189 -9.67 -6.48 6.08
N PHE A 190 -8.36 -6.41 5.84
CA PHE A 190 -7.51 -5.34 6.39
C PHE A 190 -7.82 -3.97 5.78
N ARG A 191 -8.21 -3.93 4.51
CA ARG A 191 -8.66 -2.71 3.85
C ARG A 191 -9.97 -2.20 4.45
N LEU A 192 -10.93 -3.11 4.71
CA LEU A 192 -12.20 -2.79 5.33
C LEU A 192 -11.98 -2.26 6.75
N GLU A 193 -11.14 -2.91 7.55
CA GLU A 193 -10.73 -2.44 8.87
C GLU A 193 -10.15 -1.03 8.78
N SER A 194 -9.22 -0.81 7.86
CA SER A 194 -8.57 0.50 7.67
C SER A 194 -9.55 1.60 7.32
N GLU A 195 -10.54 1.33 6.47
CA GLU A 195 -11.57 2.30 6.09
C GLU A 195 -12.61 2.51 7.20
N TRP A 196 -12.98 1.45 7.93
CA TRP A 196 -13.87 1.56 9.09
C TRP A 196 -13.25 2.45 10.16
N VAL A 197 -11.98 2.24 10.48
CA VAL A 197 -11.24 3.06 11.43
C VAL A 197 -11.22 4.53 10.99
N LYS A 198 -10.93 4.85 9.72
CA LYS A 198 -10.97 6.23 9.21
C LYS A 198 -12.35 6.87 9.36
N LYS A 199 -13.42 6.14 9.04
CA LYS A 199 -14.80 6.63 9.18
C LYS A 199 -15.15 6.94 10.63
N VAL A 200 -14.83 6.02 11.55
CA VAL A 200 -15.07 6.20 12.99
C VAL A 200 -14.36 7.46 13.49
N TYR A 201 -13.06 7.63 13.17
CA TYR A 201 -12.31 8.82 13.56
C TYR A 201 -12.90 10.12 13.01
N ASN A 202 -13.29 10.14 11.73
CA ASN A 202 -13.83 11.34 11.10
C ASN A 202 -15.26 11.67 11.58
N SER A 203 -15.98 10.70 12.17
CA SER A 203 -17.36 10.86 12.62
C SER A 203 -17.51 11.31 14.09
N LEU A 204 -16.43 11.27 14.88
CA LEU A 204 -16.47 11.62 16.30
C LEU A 204 -16.30 13.14 16.49
N PRO A 205 -17.18 13.80 17.27
CA PRO A 205 -16.94 15.17 17.72
C PRO A 205 -15.62 15.27 18.50
N ASN A 206 -14.88 16.38 18.38
CA ASN A 206 -13.57 16.57 19.05
C ASN A 206 -13.58 16.23 20.56
N ALA A 207 -14.69 16.50 21.26
CA ALA A 207 -14.85 16.17 22.67
C ALA A 207 -15.02 14.66 22.94
N ALA A 208 -15.68 13.92 22.04
CA ALA A 208 -15.80 12.47 22.13
C ALA A 208 -14.46 11.79 21.80
N PHE A 209 -13.67 12.39 20.90
CA PHE A 209 -12.31 11.94 20.58
C PHE A 209 -11.36 12.03 21.77
N GLU A 210 -11.35 13.16 22.49
CA GLU A 210 -10.60 13.34 23.74
C GLU A 210 -10.95 12.26 24.76
N ASN A 211 -12.24 12.01 25.01
CA ASN A 211 -12.69 10.97 25.93
C ASN A 211 -12.31 9.56 25.47
N LEU A 212 -12.43 9.25 24.18
CA LEU A 212 -12.03 7.95 23.65
C LEU A 212 -10.52 7.74 23.76
N ARG A 213 -9.73 8.76 23.45
CA ARG A 213 -8.27 8.75 23.59
C ARG A 213 -7.86 8.53 25.05
N MET A 214 -8.51 9.20 25.99
CA MET A 214 -8.28 9.04 27.43
C MET A 214 -8.65 7.63 27.91
N ASN A 215 -9.82 7.11 27.51
CA ASN A 215 -10.25 5.74 27.85
C ASN A 215 -9.30 4.67 27.28
N LEU A 216 -8.75 4.89 26.08
CA LEU A 216 -7.80 3.96 25.46
C LEU A 216 -6.42 3.99 26.12
N LEU A 217 -5.98 5.17 26.57
CA LEU A 217 -4.76 5.31 27.36
C LEU A 217 -4.92 4.66 28.74
N ASP A 218 -6.10 4.77 29.34
CA ASP A 218 -6.43 4.16 30.62
C ASP A 218 -6.49 2.62 30.53
N ARG A 219 -7.14 2.09 29.48
CA ARG A 219 -7.19 0.64 29.18
C ARG A 219 -5.80 0.05 28.91
N ARG A 220 -4.87 0.84 28.39
CA ARG A 220 -3.47 0.47 28.17
C ARG A 220 -2.64 0.51 29.47
N SER A 221 -2.94 1.42 30.38
CA SER A 221 -2.28 1.48 31.69
C SER A 221 -2.71 0.33 32.60
N SER A 222 -3.96 -0.09 32.48
CA SER A 222 -4.57 -1.05 33.40
C SER A 222 -4.29 -2.52 33.07
N GLY A 223 -3.92 -2.89 31.83
CA GLY A 223 -3.58 -4.29 31.49
C GLY A 223 -4.71 -5.32 31.69
N THR A 224 -5.92 -4.89 32.05
CA THR A 224 -7.02 -5.78 32.46
C THR A 224 -7.92 -6.11 31.27
N LEU A 225 -7.78 -7.33 30.75
CA LEU A 225 -8.88 -8.04 30.10
C LEU A 225 -9.89 -8.41 31.20
N SER A 226 -10.92 -7.60 31.43
CA SER A 226 -12.09 -8.05 32.20
C SER A 226 -13.07 -8.76 31.26
N PRO A 227 -13.61 -9.92 31.68
CA PRO A 227 -14.56 -10.67 30.86
C PRO A 227 -15.90 -9.95 30.83
N ILE A 228 -16.64 -10.16 29.74
CA ILE A 228 -18.02 -9.71 29.56
C ILE A 228 -18.83 -10.35 30.69
N VAL A 229 -19.37 -9.52 31.58
CA VAL A 229 -20.38 -9.95 32.57
C VAL A 229 -21.70 -10.04 31.80
N GLU A 230 -22.24 -11.25 31.67
CA GLU A 230 -23.63 -11.47 31.26
C GLU A 230 -24.54 -10.88 32.34
N GLU A 231 -25.41 -9.95 31.94
CA GLU A 231 -26.53 -9.48 32.76
C GLU A 231 -27.53 -10.64 32.93
N GLU A 232 -27.60 -11.22 34.14
CA GLU A 232 -28.79 -11.92 34.60
C GLU A 232 -29.79 -10.88 35.11
N ASP A 233 -30.85 -10.66 34.33
CA ASP A 233 -32.03 -9.90 34.74
C ASP A 233 -32.84 -10.69 35.80
N PRO A 234 -33.38 -10.02 36.84
CA PRO A 234 -34.17 -10.63 37.91
C PRO A 234 -35.62 -10.97 37.52
#